data_AF-A0A496TSE4-F1
#
_entry.id   AF-A0A496TSE4-F1
#
_cell.length_a   1.000
_cell.length_b   1.000
_cell.length_c   1.000
_cell.angle_alpha   90.00
_cell.angle_beta   90.00
_cell.angle_gamma   90.00
#
_symmetry.space_group_name_H-M   'P 1'
#
loop_
_entity.id
_entity.type
_entity.pdbx_description
1 polymer ?
#
loop_
_entity_poly.entity_id
_entity_poly.type
_entity_poly.pdbx_seq_one_letter_code
_entity_poly.pdbx_strand_id
1 'polypeptide(L)'
;MDNKKQCSKCKEFKPFNEFDRDETSKDGLSKICKDCRRKYLIEYLRKKRETLSKKYNKEIVNKIMGQKIWVGMTVNMARESWGRPDKINTSVSSHGVHEEWFYKNNKTYLYFDDGKLTSWESF
;
A
#
# COMPACT_ATOMS: atom_id res chain seq x y z
N MET A 1 -34.42 6.41 -16.05
CA MET A 1 -33.90 6.01 -14.72
C MET A 1 -32.82 7.00 -14.35
N ASP A 2 -32.90 7.57 -13.15
CA ASP A 2 -31.99 8.63 -12.73
C ASP A 2 -30.65 8.00 -12.30
N ASN A 3 -29.61 8.12 -13.12
CA ASN A 3 -28.29 7.49 -12.92
C ASN A 3 -27.48 8.21 -11.83
N LYS A 4 -28.04 8.31 -10.63
CA LYS A 4 -27.46 9.03 -9.48
C LYS A 4 -27.55 8.21 -8.20
N LYS A 5 -26.54 8.35 -7.33
CA LYS A 5 -26.52 7.76 -5.98
C LYS A 5 -26.07 8.79 -4.96
N GLN A 6 -26.48 8.59 -3.72
CA GLN A 6 -26.05 9.44 -2.61
C GLN A 6 -24.67 9.01 -2.11
N CYS A 7 -23.74 9.97 -1.99
CA CYS A 7 -22.45 9.73 -1.35
C CYS A 7 -22.63 9.56 0.16
N SER A 8 -22.12 8.46 0.73
CA SER A 8 -22.27 8.20 2.16
C SER A 8 -21.50 9.18 3.05
N LYS A 9 -20.51 9.90 2.51
CA LYS A 9 -19.67 10.87 3.24
C LYS A 9 -20.19 12.30 3.16
N CYS A 10 -20.36 12.88 1.97
CA CYS A 10 -20.85 14.26 1.82
C CYS A 10 -22.38 14.37 1.72
N LYS A 11 -23.10 13.26 1.63
CA LYS A 11 -24.57 13.17 1.56
C LYS A 11 -25.23 13.79 0.32
N GLU A 12 -24.44 14.25 -0.65
CA GLU A 12 -24.93 14.73 -1.95
C GLU A 12 -25.31 13.57 -2.88
N PHE A 13 -26.37 13.77 -3.67
CA PHE A 13 -26.70 12.89 -4.81
C PHE A 13 -25.84 13.30 -6.00
N LYS A 14 -25.03 12.37 -6.51
CA LYS A 14 -24.15 12.58 -7.66
C LYS A 14 -24.37 11.50 -8.72
N PRO A 15 -24.07 11.79 -10.00
CA PRO A 15 -24.17 10.78 -11.04
C PRO A 15 -23.22 9.60 -10.80
N PHE A 16 -23.54 8.42 -11.33
CA PHE A 16 -22.74 7.20 -11.11
C PHE A 16 -21.26 7.32 -11.54
N ASN A 17 -20.95 8.15 -12.55
CA ASN A 17 -19.57 8.39 -13.00
C ASN A 17 -18.70 9.15 -11.98
N GLU A 18 -19.31 9.76 -10.95
CA GLU A 18 -18.63 10.40 -9.82
C GLU A 18 -18.21 9.41 -8.73
N PHE A 19 -18.41 8.11 -8.97
CA PHE A 19 -18.04 7.02 -8.07
C PHE A 19 -17.10 6.07 -8.79
N ASP A 20 -16.09 5.57 -8.09
CA ASP A 20 -15.24 4.49 -8.62
C ASP A 20 -15.99 3.18 -8.61
N ARG A 21 -15.58 2.25 -9.47
CA ARG A 21 -16.13 0.88 -9.47
C ARG A 21 -15.75 0.17 -8.17
N ASP A 22 -16.69 -0.61 -7.66
CA ASP A 22 -16.51 -1.46 -6.50
C ASP A 22 -17.30 -2.74 -6.72
N GLU A 23 -16.62 -3.78 -7.19
CA GLU A 23 -17.23 -5.08 -7.52
C GLU A 23 -17.82 -5.79 -6.28
N THR A 24 -17.43 -5.35 -5.08
CA THR A 24 -17.97 -5.89 -3.83
C THR A 24 -19.29 -5.23 -3.42
N SER A 25 -19.66 -4.10 -4.03
CA SER A 25 -20.91 -3.41 -3.70
C SER A 25 -22.08 -3.92 -4.54
N LYS A 26 -23.29 -3.86 -3.96
CA LYS A 26 -24.53 -4.30 -4.63
C LYS A 26 -24.78 -3.59 -5.96
N ASP A 27 -24.36 -2.32 -6.07
CA ASP A 27 -24.57 -1.47 -7.23
C ASP A 27 -23.31 -1.33 -8.12
N GLY A 28 -22.24 -2.06 -7.81
CA GLY A 28 -20.96 -2.00 -8.54
C GLY A 28 -20.19 -0.69 -8.38
N LEU A 29 -20.61 0.20 -7.47
CA LEU A 29 -20.08 1.55 -7.27
C LEU A 29 -19.69 1.81 -5.81
N SER A 30 -18.59 2.52 -5.61
CA SER A 30 -18.11 2.91 -4.28
C SER A 30 -19.18 3.64 -3.46
N LYS A 31 -19.14 3.45 -2.13
CA LYS A 31 -20.05 4.14 -1.18
C LYS A 31 -19.85 5.66 -1.14
N ILE A 32 -18.67 6.15 -1.51
CA ILE A 32 -18.31 7.58 -1.48
C ILE A 32 -17.94 8.08 -2.87
N CYS A 33 -18.16 9.36 -3.14
CA CYS A 33 -17.75 9.98 -4.40
C CYS A 33 -16.22 10.13 -4.50
N LYS A 34 -15.74 10.31 -5.73
CA LYS A 34 -14.33 10.54 -6.07
C LYS A 34 -13.72 11.71 -5.30
N ASP A 35 -14.47 12.80 -5.10
CA ASP A 35 -13.99 13.95 -4.32
C ASP A 35 -13.76 13.62 -2.84
N CYS A 36 -14.71 12.93 -2.21
CA CYS A 36 -14.56 12.49 -0.83
C CYS A 36 -13.38 11.52 -0.69
N ARG A 37 -13.21 10.62 -1.66
CA ARG A 37 -12.08 9.69 -1.72
C ARG A 37 -10.74 10.43 -1.87
N ARG A 38 -10.67 11.44 -2.75
CA ARG A 38 -9.47 12.27 -2.93
C ARG A 38 -9.10 13.03 -1.66
N LYS A 39 -10.07 13.67 -0.99
CA LYS A 39 -9.85 14.37 0.28
C LYS A 39 -9.33 13.42 1.36
N TYR A 40 -9.93 12.24 1.47
CA TYR A 40 -9.47 11.19 2.39
C TYR A 40 -8.02 10.76 2.08
N LEU A 41 -7.69 10.52 0.80
CA LEU A 41 -6.34 10.11 0.40
C LEU A 41 -5.29 11.16 0.75
N ILE A 42 -5.56 12.44 0.48
CA ILE A 42 -4.64 13.55 0.81
C ILE A 42 -4.37 13.59 2.32
N GLU A 43 -5.41 13.51 3.14
CA GLU A 43 -5.28 13.51 4.60
C GLU A 43 -4.50 12.28 5.10
N TYR A 44 -4.82 11.09 4.57
CA TYR A 44 -4.10 9.85 4.87
C TYR A 44 -2.61 9.95 4.53
N LEU A 45 -2.27 10.42 3.33
CA LEU A 45 -0.88 10.55 2.89
C LEU A 45 -0.10 11.59 3.72
N ARG A 46 -0.76 12.68 4.13
CA ARG A 46 -0.19 13.66 5.05
C ARG A 46 0.16 13.03 6.39
N LYS A 47 -0.80 12.36 7.03
CA LYS A 47 -0.59 11.68 8.33
C LYS A 47 0.46 10.57 8.22
N LYS A 48 0.45 9.79 7.13
CA LYS A 48 1.45 8.76 6.87
C LYS A 48 2.85 9.37 6.79
N ARG A 49 3.02 10.46 6.04
CA ARG A 49 4.30 11.19 5.96
C ARG A 49 4.76 11.70 7.32
N GLU A 50 3.87 12.33 8.08
CA GLU A 50 4.18 12.84 9.43
C GLU A 50 4.63 11.70 10.36
N THR A 51 3.96 10.56 10.35
CA THR A 51 4.35 9.36 11.12
C THR A 51 5.71 8.81 10.69
N LEU A 52 5.97 8.73 9.38
CA LEU A 52 7.24 8.21 8.86
C LEU A 52 8.41 9.15 9.18
N SER A 53 8.21 10.47 9.12
CA SER A 53 9.24 11.46 9.46
C SER A 53 9.66 11.42 10.94
N LYS A 54 8.86 10.82 11.82
CA LYS A 54 9.25 10.57 13.22
C LYS A 54 10.18 9.37 13.36
N LYS A 55 10.16 8.42 12.41
CA LYS A 55 10.94 7.18 12.44
C LYS A 55 12.20 7.23 11.58
N TYR A 56 12.14 7.97 10.47
CA TYR A 56 13.15 7.91 9.42
C TYR A 56 13.53 9.30 8.92
N ASN A 57 14.73 9.42 8.35
CA ASN A 57 15.17 10.64 7.68
C ASN A 57 14.38 10.88 6.38
N LYS A 58 14.46 12.11 5.86
CA LYS A 58 13.72 12.57 4.68
C LYS A 58 13.93 11.69 3.44
N GLU A 59 15.13 11.16 3.23
CA GLU A 59 15.45 10.32 2.07
C GLU A 59 14.69 8.98 2.13
N ILE A 60 14.74 8.31 3.28
CA ILE A 60 14.01 7.05 3.51
C ILE A 60 12.50 7.28 3.42
N VAL A 61 11.98 8.37 4.01
CA VAL A 61 10.56 8.72 3.90
C VAL A 61 10.15 8.89 2.45
N ASN A 62 10.95 9.57 1.63
CA ASN A 62 10.67 9.76 0.20
C ASN A 62 10.69 8.43 -0.57
N LYS A 63 11.62 7.51 -0.25
CA LYS A 63 11.65 6.17 -0.86
C LYS A 63 10.40 5.36 -0.50
N ILE A 64 10.01 5.34 0.79
CA ILE A 64 8.81 4.63 1.27
C ILE A 64 7.53 5.21 0.66
N MET A 65 7.37 6.53 0.69
CA MET A 65 6.17 7.20 0.12
C MET A 65 6.09 7.01 -1.40
N GLY A 66 7.23 6.83 -2.07
CA GLY A 66 7.33 6.51 -3.49
C GLY A 66 7.15 5.02 -3.82
N GLN A 67 6.76 4.17 -2.86
CA GLN A 67 6.62 2.73 -3.02
C GLN A 67 7.88 2.08 -3.62
N LYS A 68 9.06 2.48 -3.14
CA LYS A 68 10.35 1.96 -3.60
C LYS A 68 10.90 0.87 -2.67
N ILE A 69 11.64 -0.05 -3.27
CA ILE A 69 12.53 -0.99 -2.55
C ILE A 69 13.99 -0.63 -2.83
N TRP A 70 14.88 -0.97 -1.90
CA TRP A 70 16.33 -0.77 -2.06
C TRP A 70 17.12 -1.76 -1.20
N VAL A 71 18.28 -2.16 -1.67
CA VAL A 71 19.19 -3.04 -0.92
C VAL A 71 19.54 -2.41 0.44
N GLY A 72 19.48 -3.21 1.49
CA GLY A 72 19.72 -2.81 2.88
C GLY A 72 18.50 -2.25 3.61
N MET A 73 17.34 -2.08 2.95
CA MET A 73 16.11 -1.69 3.64
C MET A 73 15.65 -2.77 4.61
N THR A 74 15.10 -2.38 5.76
CA THR A 74 14.59 -3.36 6.72
C THR A 74 13.23 -3.93 6.29
N VAL A 75 12.86 -5.09 6.84
CA VAL A 75 11.51 -5.67 6.69
C VAL A 75 10.39 -4.68 7.03
N ASN A 76 10.61 -3.81 8.03
CA ASN A 76 9.64 -2.78 8.41
C ASN A 76 9.54 -1.67 7.35
N MET A 77 10.68 -1.24 6.78
CA MET A 77 10.67 -0.30 5.65
C MET A 77 9.97 -0.92 4.44
N ALA A 78 10.11 -2.24 4.21
CA ALA A 78 9.47 -2.93 3.10
C ALA A 78 7.95 -2.96 3.28
N ARG A 79 7.46 -3.28 4.49
CA ARG A 79 6.04 -3.21 4.83
C ARG A 79 5.47 -1.81 4.71
N GLU A 80 6.19 -0.79 5.15
CA GLU A 80 5.73 0.60 5.05
C GLU A 80 5.67 1.09 3.59
N SER A 81 6.54 0.54 2.72
CA SER A 81 6.67 0.91 1.30
C SER A 81 5.72 0.12 0.39
N TRP A 82 5.82 -1.21 0.38
CA TRP A 82 5.08 -2.12 -0.51
C TRP A 82 3.88 -2.80 0.16
N GLY A 83 3.71 -2.62 1.46
CA GLY A 83 2.64 -3.28 2.20
C GLY A 83 2.99 -4.71 2.61
N ARG A 84 1.96 -5.43 3.06
CA ARG A 84 2.09 -6.82 3.52
C ARG A 84 2.26 -7.75 2.30
N PRO A 85 3.25 -8.65 2.30
CA PRO A 85 3.37 -9.66 1.25
C PRO A 85 2.22 -10.66 1.32
N ASP A 86 1.93 -11.31 0.19
CA ASP A 86 0.95 -12.37 0.09
C ASP A 86 1.44 -13.67 0.76
N LYS A 87 2.74 -13.93 0.70
CA LYS A 87 3.38 -15.09 1.33
C LYS A 87 4.78 -14.75 1.86
N ILE A 88 5.14 -15.34 3.00
CA ILE A 88 6.48 -15.26 3.59
C ILE A 88 6.96 -16.68 3.83
N ASN A 89 8.13 -17.04 3.29
CA ASN A 89 8.90 -18.20 3.73
C ASN A 89 10.03 -17.72 4.63
N THR A 90 10.27 -18.42 5.74
CA THR A 90 11.37 -18.10 6.67
C THR A 90 12.20 -19.36 6.88
N SER A 91 13.52 -19.23 6.78
CA SER A 91 14.47 -20.27 7.16
C SER A 91 15.45 -19.71 8.19
N VAL A 92 15.73 -20.51 9.22
CA VAL A 92 16.63 -20.14 10.31
C VAL A 92 17.73 -21.19 10.37
N SER A 93 18.98 -20.73 10.36
CA SER A 93 20.16 -21.58 10.45
C SER A 93 21.18 -21.00 11.42
N SER A 94 22.28 -21.71 11.65
CA SER A 94 23.43 -21.18 12.41
C SER A 94 24.06 -19.93 11.77
N HIS A 95 23.79 -19.68 10.49
CA HIS A 95 24.35 -18.56 9.73
C HIS A 95 23.46 -17.32 9.68
N GLY A 96 22.24 -17.39 10.23
CA GLY A 96 21.31 -16.25 10.27
C GLY A 96 19.87 -16.64 9.89
N VAL A 97 19.05 -15.61 9.72
CA VAL A 97 17.65 -15.72 9.31
C VAL A 97 17.50 -15.25 7.87
N HIS A 98 16.95 -16.11 7.01
CA HIS A 98 16.61 -15.77 5.63
C HIS A 98 15.09 -15.76 5.45
N GLU A 99 14.56 -14.69 4.84
CA GLU A 99 13.14 -14.58 4.50
C GLU A 99 12.93 -14.31 3.01
N GLU A 100 11.92 -14.96 2.44
CA GLU A 100 11.46 -14.74 1.07
C GLU A 100 10.03 -14.23 1.10
N TRP A 101 9.80 -13.04 0.57
CA TRP A 101 8.48 -12.40 0.58
C TRP A 101 7.92 -12.32 -0.84
N PHE A 102 6.80 -12.98 -1.08
CA PHE A 102 6.12 -12.99 -2.37
C PHE A 102 4.99 -11.96 -2.41
N TYR A 103 4.96 -11.18 -3.49
CA TYR A 103 3.89 -10.25 -3.82
C TYR A 103 3.24 -10.69 -5.15
N LYS A 104 1.96 -11.07 -5.10
CA LYS A 104 1.22 -11.65 -6.22
C LYS A 104 0.93 -10.64 -7.33
N ASN A 105 0.58 -9.40 -6.96
CA ASN A 105 0.11 -8.39 -7.91
C ASN A 105 1.20 -7.94 -8.89
N ASN A 106 2.43 -7.80 -8.42
CA ASN A 106 3.61 -7.47 -9.23
C ASN A 106 4.50 -8.69 -9.51
N LYS A 107 4.06 -9.89 -9.12
CA LYS A 107 4.78 -11.17 -9.28
C LYS A 107 6.26 -11.04 -8.91
N THR A 108 6.52 -10.59 -7.68
CA THR A 108 7.88 -10.28 -7.23
C THR A 108 8.20 -10.99 -5.92
N TYR A 109 9.40 -11.56 -5.84
CA TYR A 109 10.01 -12.04 -4.59
C TYR A 109 11.01 -11.00 -4.07
N LEU A 110 10.97 -10.74 -2.77
CA LEU A 110 11.99 -9.98 -2.04
C LEU A 110 12.75 -10.94 -1.10
N TYR A 111 14.08 -10.90 -1.14
CA TYR A 111 14.95 -11.76 -0.33
C TYR A 111 15.62 -10.95 0.79
N PHE A 112 15.46 -11.39 2.04
CA PHE A 112 16.00 -10.72 3.21
C PHE A 112 16.95 -11.63 3.97
N ASP A 113 18.09 -11.07 4.39
CA ASP A 113 19.03 -11.70 5.31
C ASP A 113 19.10 -10.85 6.58
N ASP A 114 18.89 -11.48 7.74
CA ASP A 114 18.86 -10.84 9.05
C ASP A 114 18.00 -9.56 9.08
N GLY A 115 16.85 -9.65 8.42
CA GLY A 115 15.85 -8.58 8.35
C GLY A 115 16.19 -7.42 7.40
N LYS A 116 17.22 -7.54 6.56
CA LYS A 116 17.62 -6.56 5.54
C LYS A 116 17.47 -7.11 4.13
N LEU A 117 16.87 -6.33 3.24
CA LEU A 117 16.67 -6.71 1.84
C LEU A 117 18.03 -6.84 1.15
N THR A 118 18.30 -7.99 0.53
CA THR A 118 19.54 -8.25 -0.22
C THR A 118 19.31 -8.22 -1.72
N SER A 119 18.18 -8.74 -2.20
CA SER A 119 17.84 -8.79 -3.63
C SER A 119 16.33 -8.96 -3.86
N TRP A 120 15.90 -8.91 -5.11
CA TRP A 120 14.53 -9.21 -5.54
C TRP A 120 14.50 -9.76 -6.96
N GLU A 121 13.46 -10.53 -7.27
CA GLU A 121 13.24 -11.15 -8.58
C GLU A 121 11.77 -10.96 -9.02
N SER A 122 11.55 -10.58 -10.28
CA SER A 122 10.22 -10.32 -10.85
C SER A 122 9.98 -11.20 -12.08
N PHE A 123 8.75 -11.69 -12.27
CA PHE A 123 8.36 -12.69 -13.30
C PHE A 123 7.11 -12.29 -14.10
#